data_AF-A0A453H4Y3-F1
#
_entry.id   AF-A0A453H4Y3-F1
#
_cell.length_a   1.000
_cell.length_b   1.000
_cell.length_c   1.000
_cell.angle_alpha   90.00
_cell.angle_beta   90.00
_cell.angle_gamma   90.00
#
_symmetry.space_group_name_H-M   'P 1'
#
loop_
_entity.id
_entity.type
_entity.pdbx_description
1 polymer ?
#
loop_
_entity_poly.entity_id
_entity_poly.type
_entity_poly.pdbx_seq_one_letter_code
_entity_poly.pdbx_strand_id
1 'polypeptide(L)' 'QEYVLPQEYVQTMRESMLKRCPVSSYEEVRGVFKKEIGELP' A
#
# COMPACT_ATOMS: atom_id res chain seq x y z
N GLN A 1 -9.10 6.82 26.33
CA GLN A 1 -8.56 6.37 25.05
C GLN A 1 -9.45 6.98 23.97
N GLU A 2 -9.03 8.10 23.39
CA GLU A 2 -9.88 8.93 22.53
C GLU A 2 -9.48 8.69 21.07
N TYR A 3 -10.03 7.62 20.48
CA TYR A 3 -9.94 7.46 19.04
C TYR A 3 -11.07 8.28 18.42
N VAL A 4 -10.71 9.20 17.53
CA VAL A 4 -11.65 10.07 16.78
C VAL A 4 -12.49 9.25 15.77
N LEU A 5 -12.15 7.98 15.57
CA LEU A 5 -12.73 7.11 14.56
C LEU A 5 -13.47 5.91 15.20
N PRO A 6 -14.55 5.42 14.57
CA PRO A 6 -15.27 4.24 15.02
C PRO A 6 -14.37 3.01 15.18
N GLN A 7 -14.71 2.16 16.15
CA GLN A 7 -13.92 0.97 16.47
C GLN A 7 -13.80 -0.01 15.29
N GLU A 8 -14.87 -0.20 14.51
CA GLU A 8 -14.86 -1.02 13.30
C GLU A 8 -13.83 -0.55 12.28
N TYR A 9 -13.73 0.77 12.05
CA TYR A 9 -12.75 1.34 11.14
C TYR A 9 -11.32 1.05 11.59
N VAL A 10 -11.05 1.20 12.90
CA VAL A 10 -9.74 0.91 13.48
C VAL A 10 -9.39 -0.57 13.36
N GLN A 11 -10.36 -1.46 13.58
CA GLN A 11 -10.18 -2.91 13.41
C GLN A 11 -9.89 -3.26 11.95
N THR A 12 -10.72 -2.80 11.01
CA THR A 12 -10.52 -3.03 9.58
C THR A 12 -9.18 -2.49 9.12
N MET A 13 -8.80 -1.27 9.50
CA MET A 13 -7.52 -0.67 9.11
C MET A 13 -6.32 -1.45 9.66
N ARG A 14 -6.39 -1.91 10.91
CA ARG A 14 -5.33 -2.75 11.51
C ARG A 14 -5.21 -4.11 10.83
N GLU A 15 -6.33 -4.72 10.48
CA GLU A 15 -6.36 -6.04 9.83
C GLU A 15 -5.97 -5.98 8.35
N SER A 16 -6.36 -4.92 7.63
CA SER A 16 -6.21 -4.82 6.18
C SER A 16 -5.01 -4.00 5.70
N MET A 17 -4.65 -2.92 6.39
CA MET A 17 -3.74 -1.89 5.86
C MET A 17 -2.38 -1.84 6.56
N LEU A 18 -2.27 -2.31 7.81
CA LEU A 18 -1.02 -2.23 8.58
C LEU A 18 -0.09 -3.46 8.44
N LYS A 19 -0.58 -4.60 7.92
CA LYS A 19 0.22 -5.84 7.80
C LYS A 19 0.69 -6.16 6.38
N ARG A 20 0.36 -5.34 5.39
CA ARG A 20 0.72 -5.59 4.00
C ARG A 20 1.32 -4.34 3.42
N CYS A 21 2.58 -4.06 3.75
CA CYS A 21 3.39 -3.24 2.86
C CYS A 21 3.58 -4.10 1.60
N PRO A 22 2.96 -3.78 0.46
CA PRO A 22 3.09 -4.61 -0.73
C PRO A 22 4.55 -4.52 -1.17
N VAL A 23 5.28 -5.63 -1.07
CA VAL A 23 6.62 -5.73 -1.64
C VAL A 23 6.43 -6.04 -3.11
N SER A 24 6.46 -5.01 -3.94
CA SER A 24 6.54 -5.19 -5.38
C SER A 24 7.93 -5.71 -5.75
N SER A 25 7.97 -6.71 -6.62
CA SER A 25 9.19 -7.18 -7.26
C SER A 25 9.73 -6.12 -8.22
N TYR A 26 11.03 -6.21 -8.53
CA TYR A 26 11.69 -5.29 -9.45
C TYR A 26 11.01 -5.25 -10.83
N GLU A 27 10.56 -6.38 -11.37
CA GLU A 27 9.90 -6.42 -12.67
C GLU A 27 8.53 -5.73 -12.66
N GLU A 28 7.77 -5.83 -11.56
CA GLU A 28 6.51 -5.11 -11.39
C GLU A 28 6.74 -3.59 -11.37
N VAL A 29 7.75 -3.14 -10.63
CA VAL A 29 8.13 -1.72 -10.58
C VAL A 29 8.60 -1.25 -11.96
N ARG A 30 9.47 -2.02 -12.63
CA ARG A 30 10.00 -1.73 -13.96
C ARG A 30 8.91 -1.58 -15.03
N GLY A 31 7.87 -2.42 -14.97
CA GLY A 31 6.73 -2.35 -15.89
C GLY A 31 5.95 -1.04 -15.76
N VAL A 32 5.73 -0.57 -14.51
CA VAL A 32 5.08 0.71 -14.23
C VAL A 32 5.94 1.87 -14.72
N PHE A 33 7.23 1.87 -14.38
CA PHE A 33 8.17 2.91 -14.79
C PHE A 33 8.25 3.07 -16.31
N LYS A 34 8.37 1.97 -17.05
CA LYS A 34 8.37 2.00 -18.51
C LYS A 34 7.04 2.53 -19.09
N LYS A 35 5.92 2.22 -18.46
CA LYS A 35 4.58 2.63 -18.94
C LYS A 35 4.29 4.10 -18.66
N GLU A 36 4.64 4.59 -17.48
CA GLU A 36 4.22 5.91 -17.00
C GLU A 36 5.30 6.98 -17.20
N ILE A 37 6.57 6.63 -17.01
CA ILE A 37 7.70 7.56 -17.06
C ILE A 37 8.50 7.37 -18.35
N GLY A 38 8.50 6.17 -18.94
CA GLY A 38 9.27 5.85 -20.15
C GLY A 38 10.75 5.55 -19.88
N GLU A 39 11.20 5.76 -18.65
CA GLU A 39 12.53 5.46 -18.14
C GLU A 39 12.49 4.22 -17.22
N LEU A 40 13.64 3.59 -16.98
CA LEU A 40 13.74 2.43 -16.09
C LEU A 40 14.06 2.89 -14.65
N PRO A 41 13.55 2.18 -13.62
CA PRO A 41 13.80 2.52 -12.22
C PRO A 41 15.25 2.30 -11.78
#